data_AF-A0A0G1ST56-F1
#
_entry.id   AF-A0A0G1ST56-F1
#
_cell.length_a   1.000
_cell.length_b   1.000
_cell.length_c   1.000
_cell.angle_alpha   90.00
_cell.angle_beta   90.00
_cell.angle_gamma   90.00
#
_symmetry.space_group_name_H-M   'P 1'
#
loop_
_entity.id
_entity.type
_entity.pdbx_description
1 polymer ?
#
loop_
_entity_poly.entity_id
_entity_poly.type
_entity_poly.pdbx_seq_one_letter_code
_entity_poly.pdbx_strand_id
1 'polypeptide(L)'
;MNTKKHLTNSGFSIIEVMLAVSLFVIFVSGMATVALRGMDNNRTAQEQVIANQFASEGLEAVRSIRNQDYSYLVNSAGTGVVRSGGGVWAFSGANNVFEKYTRVLSVAAVNRDGNGDVVASGGTADPDTKKITSTVTWAVGSARTNSVVLTTYLTDWPSPVGGGPTPTPTPSVSPTPVPASCTDVCVNNGFTSGTCRGNVGECVTNGETNIPAGNSFCTGGINADTCCCL
;
A
#
# COMPACT_ATOMS: atom_id res chain seq x y z
N MET A 1 39.13 2.38 -83.72
CA MET A 1 37.66 2.42 -83.86
C MET A 1 37.08 3.12 -82.63
N ASN A 2 36.61 4.36 -82.79
CA ASN A 2 35.96 5.11 -81.70
C ASN A 2 34.44 4.91 -81.80
N THR A 3 33.87 4.11 -80.91
CA THR A 3 32.42 3.97 -80.77
C THR A 3 31.88 5.15 -79.95
N LYS A 4 31.18 6.07 -80.61
CA LYS A 4 30.43 7.13 -79.94
C LYS A 4 29.25 6.50 -79.18
N LYS A 5 29.28 6.59 -77.85
CA LYS A 5 28.19 6.17 -76.96
C LYS A 5 27.09 7.23 -77.02
N HIS A 6 25.91 6.89 -77.57
CA HIS A 6 24.74 7.77 -77.53
C HIS A 6 24.21 7.80 -76.09
N LEU A 7 24.48 8.88 -75.37
CA LEU A 7 23.82 9.17 -74.10
C LEU A 7 22.42 9.69 -74.42
N THR A 8 21.41 8.83 -74.34
CA THR A 8 20.00 9.24 -74.45
C THR A 8 19.61 9.98 -73.19
N ASN A 9 19.56 11.31 -73.25
CA ASN A 9 18.95 12.13 -72.21
C ASN A 9 17.42 12.09 -72.41
N SER A 10 16.77 11.14 -71.75
CA SER A 10 15.32 11.05 -71.69
C SER A 10 14.79 12.16 -70.79
N GLY A 11 14.05 13.13 -71.35
CA GLY A 11 13.32 14.12 -70.55
C GLY A 11 12.11 13.50 -69.85
N PHE A 12 11.72 14.05 -68.71
CA PHE A 12 10.49 13.64 -68.01
C PHE A 12 9.26 14.24 -68.68
N SER A 13 8.20 13.43 -68.83
CA SER A 13 6.90 13.95 -69.28
C SER A 13 6.21 14.69 -68.14
N ILE A 14 5.48 15.77 -68.44
CA ILE A 14 4.75 16.56 -67.42
C ILE A 14 3.78 15.66 -66.63
N ILE A 15 3.13 14.69 -67.28
CA ILE A 15 2.21 13.77 -66.61
C ILE A 15 2.92 12.86 -65.60
N GLU A 16 4.18 12.49 -65.85
CA GLU A 16 4.98 11.66 -64.96
C GLU A 16 5.36 12.43 -63.69
N VAL A 17 5.70 13.72 -63.84
CA VAL A 17 5.95 14.61 -62.71
C VAL A 17 4.69 14.79 -61.87
N MET A 18 3.53 14.98 -62.50
CA MET A 18 2.25 15.10 -61.79
C MET A 18 1.90 13.82 -61.03
N LEU A 19 2.10 12.65 -61.65
CA LEU A 19 1.85 11.37 -61.01
C LEU A 19 2.82 11.12 -59.85
N ALA A 20 4.11 11.39 -60.02
CA ALA A 20 5.12 11.25 -58.97
C ALA A 20 4.81 12.13 -57.75
N VAL A 21 4.44 13.39 -57.97
CA VAL A 21 4.05 14.31 -56.89
C VAL A 21 2.79 13.81 -56.17
N SER A 22 1.79 13.32 -56.92
CA SER A 22 0.54 12.82 -56.32
C SER A 22 0.79 11.62 -55.38
N LEU A 23 1.61 10.65 -55.80
CA LEU A 23 1.98 9.50 -54.99
C LEU A 23 2.82 9.90 -53.79
N PHE A 24 3.75 10.84 -53.98
CA PHE A 24 4.59 11.35 -52.89
C PHE A 24 3.75 11.98 -51.77
N VAL A 25 2.75 12.79 -52.11
CA VAL A 25 1.85 13.41 -51.12
C VAL A 25 1.05 12.36 -50.34
N ILE A 26 0.59 11.29 -51.01
CA ILE A 26 -0.12 10.18 -50.34
C ILE A 26 0.81 9.48 -49.32
N PHE A 27 2.06 9.22 -49.68
CA PHE A 27 3.02 8.59 -48.76
C PHE A 27 3.34 9.49 -47.55
N VAL A 28 3.64 10.76 -47.78
CA VAL A 28 4.00 11.70 -46.71
C VAL A 28 2.83 11.89 -45.74
N SER A 29 1.61 12.04 -46.25
CA SER A 29 0.41 12.18 -45.41
C SER A 29 0.10 10.91 -44.59
N GLY A 30 0.28 9.73 -45.19
CA GLY A 30 0.16 8.45 -44.49
C GLY A 30 1.17 8.34 -43.33
N MET A 31 2.44 8.63 -43.58
CA MET A 31 3.50 8.60 -42.57
C MET A 31 3.26 9.60 -41.44
N ALA A 32 2.88 10.83 -41.77
CA ALA A 32 2.56 11.86 -40.78
C ALA A 32 1.41 11.43 -39.84
N THR A 33 0.36 10.81 -40.41
CA THR A 33 -0.78 10.32 -39.63
C THR A 33 -0.37 9.20 -38.66
N VAL A 34 0.46 8.26 -39.10
CA VAL A 34 0.97 7.18 -38.24
C VAL A 34 1.84 7.74 -37.11
N ALA A 35 2.70 8.70 -37.41
CA ALA A 35 3.56 9.34 -36.40
C ALA A 35 2.73 10.05 -35.32
N LEU A 36 1.75 10.87 -35.71
CA LEU A 36 0.87 11.58 -34.77
C LEU A 36 0.06 10.62 -33.90
N ARG A 37 -0.54 9.59 -34.51
CA ARG A 37 -1.27 8.55 -33.77
C ARG A 37 -0.37 7.77 -32.82
N GLY A 38 0.89 7.54 -33.18
CA GLY A 38 1.89 6.93 -32.31
C GLY A 38 2.12 7.73 -31.04
N MET A 39 2.22 9.06 -31.16
CA MET A 39 2.38 9.95 -30.01
C MET A 39 1.15 9.95 -29.09
N ASP A 40 -0.05 10.02 -29.67
CA ASP A 40 -1.31 9.97 -28.90
C ASP A 40 -1.48 8.64 -28.16
N ASN A 41 -1.11 7.53 -28.80
CA ASN A 41 -1.12 6.20 -28.19
C ASN A 41 -0.13 6.12 -27.03
N ASN A 42 1.08 6.65 -27.20
CA ASN A 42 2.09 6.66 -26.14
C ASN A 42 1.62 7.48 -24.92
N ARG A 43 1.03 8.66 -25.16
CA ARG A 43 0.43 9.48 -24.11
C ARG A 43 -0.68 8.74 -23.37
N THR A 44 -1.58 8.10 -24.11
CA THR A 44 -2.69 7.32 -23.54
C THR A 44 -2.16 6.13 -22.73
N ALA A 45 -1.13 5.44 -23.21
CA ALA A 45 -0.51 4.33 -22.49
C ALA A 45 0.11 4.79 -21.16
N GLN A 46 0.79 5.94 -21.14
CA GLN A 46 1.31 6.54 -19.91
C GLN A 46 0.21 6.86 -18.90
N GLU A 47 -0.89 7.46 -19.36
CA GLU A 47 -2.04 7.76 -18.49
C GLU A 47 -2.64 6.49 -17.88
N GLN A 48 -2.76 5.42 -18.68
CA GLN A 48 -3.26 4.13 -18.22
C GLN A 48 -2.35 3.53 -17.14
N VAL A 49 -1.03 3.60 -17.29
CA VAL A 49 -0.09 3.10 -16.27
C VAL A 49 -0.24 3.87 -14.96
N ILE A 50 -0.31 5.20 -15.01
CA ILE A 50 -0.49 6.04 -13.81
C ILE A 50 -1.82 5.72 -13.13
N ALA A 51 -2.92 5.64 -13.89
CA ALA A 51 -4.24 5.32 -13.34
C ALA A 51 -4.29 3.92 -12.71
N ASN A 52 -3.64 2.91 -13.32
CA ASN A 52 -3.54 1.56 -12.76
C ASN A 52 -2.71 1.52 -11.47
N GLN A 53 -1.60 2.24 -11.41
CA GLN A 53 -0.78 2.31 -10.20
C GLN A 53 -1.52 3.01 -9.07
N PHE A 54 -2.24 4.10 -9.38
CA PHE A 54 -3.06 4.81 -8.40
C PHE A 54 -4.25 3.97 -7.93
N ALA A 55 -4.90 3.21 -8.82
CA ALA A 55 -5.96 2.28 -8.43
C ALA A 55 -5.42 1.15 -7.54
N SER A 56 -4.27 0.56 -7.91
CA SER A 56 -3.62 -0.52 -7.15
C SER A 56 -3.22 -0.07 -5.75
N GLU A 57 -2.62 1.12 -5.62
CA GLU A 57 -2.30 1.70 -4.31
C GLU A 57 -3.54 1.83 -3.42
N GLY A 58 -4.68 2.21 -3.99
CA GLY A 58 -5.95 2.28 -3.25
C GLY A 58 -6.38 0.91 -2.70
N LEU A 59 -6.25 -0.16 -3.49
CA LEU A 59 -6.54 -1.52 -3.03
C LEU A 59 -5.57 -1.97 -1.94
N GLU A 60 -4.28 -1.64 -2.05
CA GLU A 60 -3.29 -1.94 -1.01
C GLU A 60 -3.55 -1.16 0.29
N ALA A 61 -3.99 0.10 0.18
CA ALA A 61 -4.40 0.88 1.33
C ALA A 61 -5.58 0.22 2.06
N VAL A 62 -6.59 -0.25 1.32
CA VAL A 62 -7.73 -0.97 1.90
C VAL A 62 -7.32 -2.31 2.51
N ARG A 63 -6.39 -3.03 1.88
CA ARG A 63 -5.79 -4.24 2.47
C ARG A 63 -5.06 -3.94 3.78
N SER A 64 -4.34 -2.82 3.85
CA SER A 64 -3.69 -2.37 5.08
C SER A 64 -4.70 -1.99 6.16
N ILE A 65 -5.82 -1.36 5.81
CA ILE A 65 -6.93 -1.09 6.74
C ILE A 65 -7.51 -2.40 7.27
N ARG A 66 -7.80 -3.36 6.39
CA ARG A 66 -8.27 -4.70 6.76
C ARG A 66 -7.33 -5.40 7.75
N ASN A 67 -6.03 -5.30 7.49
CA ASN A 67 -5.01 -5.93 8.34
C ASN A 67 -4.90 -5.28 9.73
N GLN A 68 -5.39 -4.04 9.92
CA GLN A 68 -5.49 -3.42 11.24
C GLN A 68 -6.70 -3.97 11.99
N ASP A 69 -7.88 -3.92 11.36
CA ASP A 69 -9.10 -4.55 11.83
C ASP A 69 -10.07 -4.71 10.64
N TYR A 70 -10.62 -5.90 10.46
CA TYR A 70 -11.62 -6.16 9.42
C TYR A 70 -12.90 -5.34 9.65
N SER A 71 -13.24 -5.02 10.91
CA SER A 71 -14.41 -4.22 11.27
C SER A 71 -14.38 -2.79 10.68
N TYR A 72 -13.19 -2.28 10.32
CA TYR A 72 -13.04 -0.99 9.65
C TYR A 72 -13.52 -0.99 8.19
N LEU A 73 -13.74 -2.16 7.57
CA LEU A 73 -14.31 -2.29 6.23
C LEU A 73 -15.84 -2.11 6.24
N VAL A 74 -16.28 -0.90 6.55
CA VAL A 74 -17.70 -0.53 6.50
C VAL A 74 -18.14 -0.36 5.04
N ASN A 75 -19.32 -0.91 4.72
CA ASN A 75 -19.88 -0.78 3.38
C ASN A 75 -20.01 0.71 2.98
N SER A 76 -19.47 1.06 1.83
CA SER A 76 -19.51 2.41 1.27
C SER A 76 -19.53 2.36 -0.25
N ALA A 77 -20.39 3.17 -0.86
CA ALA A 77 -20.43 3.32 -2.32
C ALA A 77 -19.29 4.22 -2.85
N GLY A 78 -18.64 5.00 -1.98
CA GLY A 78 -17.56 5.90 -2.37
C GLY A 78 -16.82 6.48 -1.18
N THR A 79 -15.52 6.22 -1.10
CA THR A 79 -14.63 6.76 -0.08
C THR A 79 -13.22 6.95 -0.63
N GLY A 80 -12.44 7.82 0.02
CA GLY A 80 -11.00 7.94 -0.18
C GLY A 80 -10.20 7.29 0.94
N VAL A 81 -8.88 7.34 0.85
CA VAL A 81 -7.95 6.91 1.90
C VAL A 81 -6.90 7.98 2.19
N VAL A 82 -6.41 8.03 3.41
CA VAL A 82 -5.31 8.91 3.81
C VAL A 82 -4.32 8.11 4.66
N ARG A 83 -3.05 8.52 4.67
CA ARG A 83 -2.12 8.10 5.72
C ARG A 83 -2.30 9.02 6.92
N SER A 84 -2.85 8.49 8.01
CA SER A 84 -3.03 9.23 9.26
C SER A 84 -1.68 9.51 9.94
N GLY A 85 -1.69 10.36 10.97
CA GLY A 85 -0.51 10.57 11.81
C GLY A 85 -0.04 9.23 12.40
N GLY A 86 1.20 8.85 12.10
CA GLY A 86 1.76 7.51 12.42
C GLY A 86 2.02 6.64 11.18
N GLY A 87 1.66 7.09 9.98
CA GLY A 87 1.98 6.39 8.72
C GLY A 87 1.03 5.23 8.39
N VAL A 88 -0.11 5.15 9.07
CA VAL A 88 -1.10 4.09 8.92
C VAL A 88 -2.21 4.52 7.97
N TRP A 89 -2.71 3.60 7.15
CA TRP A 89 -3.83 3.89 6.24
C TRP A 89 -5.16 3.93 6.98
N ALA A 90 -6.00 4.91 6.64
CA ALA A 90 -7.37 5.04 7.13
C ALA A 90 -8.28 5.54 6.00
N PHE A 91 -9.57 5.18 6.05
CA PHE A 91 -10.57 5.79 5.18
C PHE A 91 -10.74 7.27 5.50
N SER A 92 -10.85 8.12 4.48
CA SER A 92 -11.05 9.55 4.66
C SER A 92 -11.58 10.20 3.38
N GLY A 93 -12.55 11.10 3.54
CA GLY A 93 -13.17 11.81 2.44
C GLY A 93 -13.98 10.90 1.48
N ALA A 94 -14.47 11.51 0.41
CA ALA A 94 -15.27 10.82 -0.61
C ALA A 94 -14.42 10.22 -1.75
N ASN A 95 -13.19 10.72 -1.93
CA ASN A 95 -12.29 10.33 -3.01
C ASN A 95 -10.85 10.77 -2.68
N ASN A 96 -9.91 10.32 -3.51
CA ASN A 96 -8.56 10.88 -3.56
C ASN A 96 -8.32 11.54 -4.91
N VAL A 97 -7.67 12.71 -4.89
CA VAL A 97 -7.26 13.42 -6.11
C VAL A 97 -5.74 13.44 -6.19
N PHE A 98 -5.22 13.02 -7.34
CA PHE A 98 -3.81 13.15 -7.70
C PHE A 98 -3.74 13.76 -9.10
N GLU A 99 -3.29 15.01 -9.18
CA GLU A 99 -3.33 15.81 -10.42
C GLU A 99 -4.74 15.79 -11.06
N LYS A 100 -4.87 15.21 -12.26
CA LYS A 100 -6.13 15.05 -13.00
C LYS A 100 -6.86 13.73 -12.74
N TYR A 101 -6.29 12.86 -11.92
CA TYR A 101 -6.83 11.54 -11.60
C TYR A 101 -7.63 11.61 -10.31
N THR A 102 -8.87 11.13 -10.35
CA THR A 102 -9.73 11.01 -9.16
C THR A 102 -10.00 9.55 -8.90
N ARG A 103 -9.64 9.06 -7.71
CA ARG A 103 -9.90 7.70 -7.24
C ARG A 103 -11.05 7.67 -6.26
N VAL A 104 -12.01 6.77 -6.49
CA VAL A 104 -13.09 6.45 -5.56
C VAL A 104 -12.99 4.96 -5.23
N LEU A 105 -12.92 4.64 -3.94
CA LEU A 105 -12.98 3.28 -3.44
C LEU A 105 -14.42 2.96 -3.02
N SER A 106 -14.89 1.76 -3.32
CA SER A 106 -16.13 1.23 -2.75
C SER A 106 -15.86 -0.06 -1.99
N VAL A 107 -16.59 -0.23 -0.90
CA VAL A 107 -16.59 -1.41 -0.03
C VAL A 107 -18.01 -1.96 -0.06
N ALA A 108 -18.18 -3.18 -0.54
CA ALA A 108 -19.48 -3.81 -0.64
C ALA A 108 -19.49 -5.18 0.06
N ALA A 109 -20.60 -5.49 0.72
CA ALA A 109 -20.88 -6.86 1.15
C ALA A 109 -21.06 -7.77 -0.08
N VAL A 110 -20.80 -9.06 0.11
CA VAL A 110 -21.03 -10.08 -0.91
C VAL A 110 -21.97 -11.14 -0.38
N ASN A 111 -22.62 -11.86 -1.29
CA ASN A 111 -23.47 -12.99 -0.95
C ASN A 111 -22.84 -14.28 -1.52
N ARG A 112 -23.05 -15.40 -0.85
CA ARG A 112 -22.69 -16.74 -1.34
C ARG A 112 -23.91 -17.59 -1.65
N ASP A 113 -23.82 -18.42 -2.67
CA ASP A 113 -24.82 -19.45 -2.93
C ASP A 113 -24.60 -20.71 -2.07
N GLY A 114 -25.44 -21.73 -2.26
CA GLY A 114 -25.35 -22.99 -1.54
C GLY A 114 -24.10 -23.83 -1.87
N ASN A 115 -23.35 -23.46 -2.90
CA ASN A 115 -22.09 -24.07 -3.28
C ASN A 115 -20.88 -23.33 -2.67
N GLY A 116 -21.12 -22.21 -2.00
CA GLY A 116 -20.09 -21.38 -1.41
C GLY A 116 -19.46 -20.39 -2.38
N ASP A 117 -20.02 -20.19 -3.57
CA ASP A 117 -19.49 -19.25 -4.56
C ASP A 117 -20.05 -17.83 -4.35
N VAL A 118 -19.24 -16.80 -4.60
CA VAL A 118 -19.69 -15.40 -4.50
C VAL A 118 -20.60 -15.06 -5.68
N VAL A 119 -21.84 -14.66 -5.39
CA VAL A 119 -22.86 -14.36 -6.39
C VAL A 119 -23.26 -12.88 -6.41
N ALA A 120 -23.62 -12.38 -7.59
CA ALA A 120 -24.03 -10.98 -7.78
C ALA A 120 -25.46 -10.69 -7.30
N SER A 121 -26.32 -11.71 -7.20
CA SER A 121 -27.71 -11.59 -6.77
C SER A 121 -28.20 -12.90 -6.16
N GLY A 122 -29.11 -12.82 -5.19
CA GLY A 122 -29.53 -13.99 -4.42
C GLY A 122 -28.49 -14.37 -3.36
N GLY A 123 -28.53 -15.62 -2.90
CA GLY A 123 -27.60 -16.16 -1.91
C GLY A 123 -27.83 -15.68 -0.48
N THR A 124 -26.90 -16.04 0.40
CA THR A 124 -26.85 -15.64 1.82
C THR A 124 -25.68 -14.68 2.01
N ALA A 125 -25.87 -13.63 2.82
CA ALA A 125 -24.83 -12.65 3.10
C ALA A 125 -23.60 -13.33 3.73
N ASP A 126 -22.42 -13.03 3.19
CA ASP A 126 -21.14 -13.47 3.74
C ASP A 126 -20.56 -12.34 4.62
N PRO A 127 -20.60 -12.46 5.96
CA PRO A 127 -20.04 -11.44 6.84
C PRO A 127 -18.51 -11.34 6.74
N ASP A 128 -17.85 -12.45 6.36
CA ASP A 128 -16.41 -12.63 6.41
C ASP A 128 -15.72 -12.28 5.09
N THR A 129 -16.47 -11.80 4.08
CA THR A 129 -15.91 -11.29 2.82
C THR A 129 -16.48 -9.91 2.44
N LYS A 130 -15.60 -8.99 2.03
CA LYS A 130 -15.95 -7.74 1.34
C LYS A 130 -15.37 -7.69 -0.07
N LYS A 131 -16.15 -7.15 -0.99
CA LYS A 131 -15.69 -6.74 -2.33
C LYS A 131 -15.22 -5.30 -2.27
N ILE A 132 -13.98 -5.07 -2.67
CA ILE A 132 -13.38 -3.74 -2.76
C ILE A 132 -13.21 -3.38 -4.23
N THR A 133 -13.70 -2.22 -4.63
CA THR A 133 -13.51 -1.71 -6.00
C THR A 133 -12.81 -0.36 -5.95
N SER A 134 -11.72 -0.20 -6.71
CA SER A 134 -11.04 1.07 -6.90
C SER A 134 -11.30 1.57 -8.32
N THR A 135 -12.00 2.69 -8.43
CA THR A 135 -12.30 3.35 -9.71
C THR A 135 -11.50 4.62 -9.81
N VAL A 136 -10.64 4.74 -10.82
CA VAL A 136 -9.89 5.96 -11.14
C VAL A 136 -10.44 6.55 -12.43
N THR A 137 -10.79 7.83 -12.42
CA THR A 137 -11.27 8.58 -13.58
C THR A 137 -10.39 9.78 -13.88
N TRP A 138 -10.16 10.08 -15.15
CA TRP A 138 -9.43 11.28 -15.58
C TRP A 138 -9.90 11.83 -16.92
N ALA A 139 -9.77 13.14 -17.11
CA ALA A 139 -10.05 13.80 -18.37
C ALA A 139 -8.89 13.61 -19.37
N VAL A 140 -9.22 13.25 -20.61
CA VAL A 140 -8.28 13.12 -21.74
C VAL A 140 -8.30 14.36 -22.62
N GLY A 141 -9.41 15.10 -22.60
CA GLY A 141 -9.67 16.37 -23.27
C GLY A 141 -10.93 17.01 -22.69
N SER A 142 -11.48 18.04 -23.34
CA SER A 142 -12.54 18.87 -22.77
C SER A 142 -13.89 18.18 -22.52
N ALA A 143 -14.15 17.05 -23.19
CA ALA A 143 -15.44 16.34 -23.12
C ALA A 143 -15.33 14.83 -22.87
N ARG A 144 -14.11 14.28 -22.81
CA ARG A 144 -13.88 12.83 -22.69
C ARG A 144 -13.18 12.49 -21.39
N THR A 145 -13.80 11.59 -20.63
CA THR A 145 -13.24 10.98 -19.42
C THR A 145 -12.92 9.51 -19.70
N ASN A 146 -11.74 9.07 -19.30
CA ASN A 146 -11.37 7.65 -19.27
C ASN A 146 -11.41 7.15 -17.83
N SER A 147 -11.49 5.84 -17.66
CA SER A 147 -11.45 5.21 -16.34
C SER A 147 -10.68 3.89 -16.32
N VAL A 148 -10.18 3.54 -15.13
CA VAL A 148 -9.64 2.23 -14.76
C VAL A 148 -10.41 1.75 -13.54
N VAL A 149 -10.83 0.48 -13.55
CA VAL A 149 -11.56 -0.14 -12.45
C VAL A 149 -10.84 -1.42 -12.06
N LEU A 150 -10.35 -1.48 -10.82
CA LEU A 150 -9.76 -2.68 -10.23
C LEU A 150 -10.65 -3.20 -9.11
N THR A 151 -10.75 -4.51 -8.98
CA THR A 151 -11.59 -5.16 -7.97
C THR A 151 -10.79 -6.23 -7.26
N THR A 152 -10.96 -6.32 -5.95
CA THR A 152 -10.43 -7.42 -5.13
C THR A 152 -11.44 -7.84 -4.08
N TYR A 153 -11.27 -9.02 -3.52
CA TYR A 153 -12.06 -9.52 -2.39
C TYR A 153 -11.13 -9.65 -1.19
N LEU A 154 -11.58 -9.12 -0.05
CA LEU A 154 -10.86 -9.21 1.21
C LEU A 154 -11.69 -10.02 2.19
N THR A 155 -11.05 -11.00 2.83
CA THR A 155 -11.66 -11.86 3.83
C THR A 155 -11.21 -11.52 5.24
N ASP A 156 -12.04 -11.84 6.22
CA ASP A 156 -11.73 -11.79 7.64
C ASP A 156 -10.93 -13.02 8.06
N TRP A 157 -9.66 -13.09 7.64
CA TRP A 157 -8.79 -14.22 7.94
C TRP A 157 -8.29 -14.34 9.40
N PRO A 158 -8.27 -13.27 10.24
CA PRO A 158 -7.91 -13.41 11.66
C PRO A 158 -9.07 -13.88 12.54
N SER A 159 -10.33 -13.79 12.10
CA SER A 159 -11.44 -14.30 12.89
C SER A 159 -11.43 -15.83 12.85
N PRO A 160 -11.66 -16.51 13.99
CA PRO A 160 -11.79 -17.94 14.00
C PRO A 160 -13.06 -18.33 13.22
N VAL A 161 -12.89 -18.63 11.93
CA VAL A 161 -13.95 -19.16 11.07
C VAL A 161 -14.44 -20.46 11.69
N GLY A 162 -15.76 -20.59 11.84
CA GLY A 162 -16.47 -21.63 12.58
C GLY A 162 -15.75 -22.97 12.78
N GLY A 163 -15.51 -23.32 14.04
CA GLY A 163 -15.31 -24.71 14.49
C GLY A 163 -13.95 -25.36 14.24
N GLY A 164 -12.93 -24.62 13.79
CA GLY A 164 -11.54 -25.09 13.88
C GLY A 164 -11.10 -25.15 15.36
N PRO A 165 -10.18 -26.06 15.77
CA PRO A 165 -9.66 -26.03 17.14
C PRO A 165 -9.16 -24.62 17.39
N THR A 166 -9.71 -24.01 18.44
CA THR A 166 -9.36 -22.67 18.92
C THR A 166 -7.87 -22.48 18.71
N PRO A 167 -7.39 -21.45 17.98
CA PRO A 167 -5.97 -21.20 17.95
C PRO A 167 -5.56 -21.05 19.40
N THR A 168 -4.79 -22.03 19.92
CA THR A 168 -4.10 -21.91 21.18
C THR A 168 -3.48 -20.52 21.14
N PRO A 169 -3.75 -19.64 22.13
CA PRO A 169 -3.26 -18.28 22.07
C PRO A 169 -1.78 -18.37 21.75
N THR A 170 -1.39 -17.87 20.57
CA THR A 170 0.00 -17.54 20.30
C THR A 170 0.43 -16.79 21.55
N PRO A 171 1.48 -17.21 22.27
CA PRO A 171 1.91 -16.47 23.44
C PRO A 171 2.16 -15.04 22.97
N SER A 172 1.19 -14.17 23.27
CA SER A 172 1.43 -12.76 23.40
C SER A 172 2.62 -12.73 24.33
N VAL A 173 3.76 -12.26 23.85
CA VAL A 173 4.75 -11.73 24.77
C VAL A 173 3.99 -10.66 25.54
N SER A 174 3.53 -11.05 26.73
CA SER A 174 3.16 -10.13 27.78
C SER A 174 4.28 -9.09 27.78
N PRO A 175 3.99 -7.78 27.75
CA PRO A 175 5.05 -6.79 27.85
C PRO A 175 5.89 -7.23 29.05
N THR A 176 7.17 -7.56 28.80
CA THR A 176 8.10 -7.81 29.88
C THR A 176 7.94 -6.61 30.81
N PRO A 177 7.56 -6.79 32.09
CA PRO A 177 7.34 -5.66 32.97
C PRO A 177 8.62 -4.84 32.95
N VAL A 178 8.54 -3.62 32.39
CA VAL A 178 9.64 -2.67 32.45
C VAL A 178 9.84 -2.41 33.93
N PRO A 179 11.00 -2.75 34.52
CA PRO A 179 11.20 -2.59 35.96
C PRO A 179 11.01 -1.11 36.31
N ALA A 180 10.16 -0.81 37.28
CA ALA A 180 9.83 0.55 37.70
C ALA A 180 10.55 0.93 39.01
N SER A 181 11.20 -0.04 39.65
CA SER A 181 11.86 0.11 40.94
C SER A 181 13.12 -0.76 41.06
N CYS A 182 13.98 -0.44 42.04
CA CYS A 182 15.11 -1.29 42.42
C CYS A 182 14.65 -2.72 42.76
N THR A 183 13.52 -2.88 43.45
CA THR A 183 12.91 -4.19 43.76
C THR A 183 12.58 -4.98 42.49
N ASP A 184 12.00 -4.35 41.48
CA ASP A 184 11.65 -5.03 40.22
C ASP A 184 12.90 -5.51 39.49
N VAL A 185 13.98 -4.71 39.50
CA VAL A 185 15.27 -5.12 38.94
C VAL A 185 15.85 -6.31 39.71
N CYS A 186 15.79 -6.31 41.04
CA CYS A 186 16.26 -7.40 41.87
C CYS A 186 15.47 -8.70 41.61
N VAL A 187 14.14 -8.63 41.57
CA VAL A 187 13.27 -9.78 41.27
C VAL A 187 13.56 -10.34 39.87
N ASN A 188 13.76 -9.47 38.88
CA ASN A 188 14.16 -9.89 37.53
C ASN A 188 15.56 -10.54 37.47
N ASN A 189 16.43 -10.26 38.43
CA ASN A 189 17.75 -10.89 38.57
C ASN A 189 17.75 -12.09 39.54
N GLY A 190 16.59 -12.58 39.96
CA GLY A 190 16.44 -13.79 40.78
C GLY A 190 16.56 -13.57 42.30
N PHE A 191 16.51 -12.32 42.76
CA PHE A 191 16.48 -11.97 44.18
C PHE A 191 15.04 -11.83 44.68
N THR A 192 14.84 -11.85 46.00
CA THR A 192 13.51 -11.72 46.62
C THR A 192 13.06 -10.28 46.78
N SER A 193 14.00 -9.34 46.97
CA SER A 193 13.69 -7.92 47.12
C SER A 193 14.89 -7.02 46.80
N GLY A 194 14.63 -5.72 46.64
CA GLY A 194 15.65 -4.70 46.43
C GLY A 194 15.48 -3.51 47.38
N THR A 195 16.59 -3.01 47.89
CA THR A 195 16.64 -1.84 48.79
C THR A 195 17.69 -0.84 48.30
N CYS A 196 17.36 0.44 48.29
CA CYS A 196 18.31 1.50 47.96
C CYS A 196 19.15 1.87 49.19
N ARG A 197 20.48 1.82 49.05
CA ARG A 197 21.49 2.14 50.08
C ARG A 197 22.47 3.21 49.59
N GLY A 198 23.29 3.75 50.50
CA GLY A 198 24.17 4.87 50.18
C GLY A 198 25.42 4.52 49.39
N ASN A 199 25.81 3.23 49.33
CA ASN A 199 26.97 2.76 48.57
C ASN A 199 27.00 1.22 48.51
N VAL A 200 27.86 0.68 47.65
CA VAL A 200 28.05 -0.77 47.47
C VAL A 200 28.59 -1.46 48.75
N GLY A 201 29.37 -0.75 49.57
CA GLY A 201 29.89 -1.27 50.83
C GLY A 201 28.78 -1.60 51.84
N GLU A 202 27.70 -0.83 51.83
CA GLU A 202 26.52 -1.09 52.64
C GLU A 202 25.77 -2.34 52.17
N CYS A 203 25.72 -2.64 50.86
CA CYS A 203 25.14 -3.90 50.39
C CYS A 203 25.89 -5.09 51.01
N VAL A 204 27.23 -5.09 50.92
CA VAL A 204 28.09 -6.18 51.43
C VAL A 204 27.94 -6.34 52.94
N THR A 205 27.87 -5.23 53.68
CA THR A 205 27.72 -5.25 55.15
C THR A 205 26.38 -5.85 55.58
N ASN A 206 25.34 -5.69 54.76
CA ASN A 206 23.99 -6.23 55.02
C ASN A 206 23.77 -7.62 54.38
N GLY A 207 24.80 -8.22 53.75
CA GLY A 207 24.68 -9.52 53.09
C GLY A 207 23.91 -9.49 51.76
N GLU A 208 23.81 -8.34 51.13
CA GLU A 208 23.09 -8.09 49.88
C GLU A 208 24.05 -7.96 48.69
N THR A 209 23.55 -8.22 47.48
CA THR A 209 24.32 -8.09 46.24
C THR A 209 23.92 -6.83 45.50
N ASN A 210 24.88 -5.97 45.13
CA ASN A 210 24.59 -4.82 44.29
C ASN A 210 24.26 -5.24 42.85
N ILE A 211 23.15 -4.74 42.30
CA ILE A 211 22.82 -4.85 40.88
C ILE A 211 22.85 -3.46 40.25
N PRO A 212 23.91 -3.11 39.48
CA PRO A 212 24.09 -1.76 38.93
C PRO A 212 22.92 -1.27 38.06
N ALA A 213 22.24 -2.19 37.36
CA ALA A 213 21.06 -1.88 36.55
C ALA A 213 19.88 -1.33 37.39
N GLY A 214 19.89 -1.54 38.71
CA GLY A 214 18.88 -1.06 39.64
C GLY A 214 19.16 0.35 40.20
N ASN A 215 20.41 0.84 40.10
CA ASN A 215 20.82 2.10 40.73
C ASN A 215 20.06 3.31 40.16
N SER A 216 19.65 3.26 38.88
CA SER A 216 18.85 4.33 38.25
C SER A 216 17.49 4.53 38.91
N PHE A 217 16.99 3.54 39.66
CA PHE A 217 15.73 3.60 40.39
C PHE A 217 15.90 4.05 41.85
N CYS A 218 17.13 4.29 42.28
CA CYS A 218 17.47 4.78 43.62
C CYS A 218 17.81 6.26 43.56
N THR A 219 16.82 7.12 43.80
CA THR A 219 16.95 8.59 43.66
C THR A 219 17.04 9.32 45.01
N GLY A 220 17.33 8.61 46.10
CA GLY A 220 17.35 9.17 47.46
C GLY A 220 18.61 9.98 47.81
N GLY A 221 19.47 10.27 46.82
CA GLY A 221 20.74 10.98 47.01
C GLY A 221 21.84 10.08 47.59
N ILE A 222 22.89 10.68 48.14
CA ILE A 222 24.12 9.99 48.59
C ILE A 222 23.91 8.91 49.67
N ASN A 223 22.73 8.86 50.30
CA ASN A 223 22.39 7.86 51.31
C ASN A 223 21.48 6.73 50.77
N ALA A 224 21.08 6.78 49.49
CA ALA A 224 20.17 5.82 48.86
C ALA A 224 20.24 5.89 47.32
N ASP A 225 21.44 5.74 46.74
CA ASP A 225 21.72 5.76 45.29
C ASP A 225 22.06 4.38 44.69
N THR A 226 22.27 3.39 45.56
CA THR A 226 22.80 2.09 45.19
C THR A 226 21.73 1.02 45.44
N CYS A 227 21.34 0.27 44.40
CA CYS A 227 20.36 -0.81 44.52
C CYS A 227 21.03 -2.09 45.02
N CYS A 228 20.65 -2.53 46.22
CA CYS A 228 21.12 -3.76 46.84
C CYS A 228 20.01 -4.80 46.86
N CYS A 229 20.29 -6.01 46.38
CA CYS A 229 19.32 -7.09 46.24
C CYS A 229 19.57 -8.19 47.27
N LEU A 230 18.48 -8.70 47.86
CA LEU A 230 18.47 -9.80 48.84
C LEU A 230 17.78 -11.04 48.27
#